data_AF-A0AAI9KYA4-F1
#
_entry.id   AF-A0AAI9KYA4-F1
#
_cell.length_a   1.000
_cell.length_b   1.000
_cell.length_c   1.000
_cell.angle_alpha   90.00
_cell.angle_beta   90.00
_cell.angle_gamma   90.00
#
_symmetry.space_group_name_H-M   'P 1'
#
loop_
_entity.id
_entity.type
_entity.pdbx_description
1 polymer ?
#
loop_
_entity_poly.entity_id
_entity_poly.type
_entity_poly.pdbx_seq_one_letter_code
_entity_poly.pdbx_strand_id
1 'polypeptide(L)'
;MTDILLNKSSTIQRCLRRIREEFDTEEGFRQNFTKQDSVILNIQRACEAAIDIANYLIRIKQLGIPQSSRDSFALLAANQIITIDLSDNLQKMVGLRNIAVHGYQALNLDIVIHVISHRLSDFEHFIKQIARYSDSQHL
;
A
#
# COMPACT_ATOMS: atom_id res chain seq x y z
N MET A 1 7.20 10.16 -15.67
CA MET A 1 7.27 9.21 -14.55
C MET A 1 8.37 8.18 -14.83
N THR A 2 9.36 8.03 -13.97
CA THR A 2 10.48 7.09 -14.20
C THR A 2 10.03 5.62 -14.28
N ASP A 3 10.81 4.78 -14.98
CA ASP A 3 10.53 3.34 -15.13
C ASP A 3 10.34 2.62 -13.79
N ILE A 4 11.09 3.03 -12.77
CA ILE A 4 10.98 2.46 -11.41
C ILE A 4 9.59 2.73 -10.83
N LEU A 5 9.10 3.96 -10.93
CA LEU A 5 7.79 4.35 -10.42
C LEU A 5 6.65 3.65 -11.20
N LEU A 6 6.79 3.52 -12.52
CA LEU A 6 5.84 2.80 -13.37
C LEU A 6 5.77 1.31 -13.01
N ASN A 7 6.93 0.66 -12.87
CA ASN A 7 7.01 -0.76 -12.52
C ASN A 7 6.41 -1.06 -11.15
N LYS A 8 6.66 -0.21 -10.15
CA LYS A 8 6.08 -0.36 -8.81
C LYS A 8 4.58 -0.06 -8.80
N SER A 9 4.12 0.94 -9.55
CA SER A 9 2.69 1.24 -9.71
C SER A 9 1.94 0.07 -10.38
N SER A 10 2.52 -0.52 -11.42
CA SER A 10 1.99 -1.73 -12.07
C SER A 10 1.93 -2.93 -11.12
N THR A 11 2.95 -3.08 -10.26
CA THR A 11 2.97 -4.12 -9.22
C THR A 11 1.81 -3.95 -8.26
N ILE A 12 1.58 -2.74 -7.76
CA ILE A 12 0.42 -2.43 -6.89
C ILE A 12 -0.88 -2.78 -7.60
N GLN A 13 -1.09 -2.28 -8.83
CA GLN A 13 -2.32 -2.54 -9.59
C GLN A 13 -2.58 -4.05 -9.80
N ARG A 14 -1.53 -4.83 -10.08
CA ARG A 14 -1.65 -6.28 -10.21
C ARG A 14 -2.05 -6.93 -8.88
N CYS A 15 -1.44 -6.52 -7.77
CA CYS A 15 -1.81 -7.02 -6.44
C CYS A 15 -3.26 -6.69 -6.08
N LEU A 16 -3.72 -5.47 -6.32
CA LEU A 16 -5.11 -5.07 -6.09
C LEU A 16 -6.10 -5.90 -6.92
N ARG A 17 -5.76 -6.18 -8.18
CA ARG A 17 -6.57 -7.05 -9.05
C ARG A 17 -6.65 -8.47 -8.50
N ARG A 18 -5.52 -9.06 -8.10
CA ARG A 18 -5.49 -10.39 -7.49
C ARG A 18 -6.32 -10.45 -6.20
N ILE A 19 -6.26 -9.41 -5.36
CA ILE A 19 -7.10 -9.36 -4.15
C ILE A 19 -8.58 -9.41 -4.52
N ARG A 20 -9.01 -8.63 -5.53
CA ARG A 20 -10.40 -8.60 -6.00
C ARG A 20 -10.84 -9.92 -6.65
N GLU A 21 -9.93 -10.63 -7.34
CA GLU A 21 -10.21 -11.94 -7.95
C GLU A 21 -10.39 -13.04 -6.90
N GLU A 22 -9.60 -13.02 -5.83
CA GLU A 22 -9.63 -14.04 -4.78
C GLU A 22 -10.71 -13.78 -3.71
N PHE A 23 -11.16 -12.53 -3.57
CA PHE A 23 -12.23 -12.13 -2.66
C PHE A 23 -13.58 -12.09 -3.39
N ASP A 24 -14.26 -13.24 -3.44
CA ASP A 24 -15.55 -13.40 -4.09
C ASP A 24 -16.72 -13.11 -3.13
N THR A 25 -16.82 -13.87 -2.05
CA THR A 25 -17.84 -13.71 -1.00
C THR A 25 -17.17 -13.76 0.36
N GLU A 26 -17.74 -13.06 1.34
CA GLU A 26 -17.19 -13.07 2.69
C GLU A 26 -17.20 -14.49 3.30
N GLU A 27 -18.29 -15.23 3.13
CA GLU A 27 -18.42 -16.61 3.61
C GLU A 27 -17.37 -17.52 2.97
N GLY A 28 -17.25 -17.49 1.63
CA GLY A 28 -16.26 -18.29 0.91
C GLY A 28 -14.82 -17.91 1.27
N PHE A 29 -14.56 -16.64 1.55
CA PHE A 29 -13.25 -16.17 2.00
C PHE A 29 -12.92 -16.67 3.41
N ARG A 30 -13.86 -16.58 4.36
CA ARG A 30 -13.65 -17.04 5.76
C ARG A 30 -13.39 -18.54 5.87
N GLN A 31 -13.92 -19.35 4.95
CA GLN A 31 -13.75 -20.81 4.97
C GLN A 31 -12.54 -21.30 4.16
N ASN A 32 -11.87 -20.44 3.38
CA ASN A 32 -10.80 -20.84 2.48
C ASN A 32 -9.46 -20.17 2.84
N PHE A 33 -8.60 -20.91 3.55
CA PHE A 33 -7.28 -20.43 3.96
C PHE A 33 -6.36 -20.06 2.78
N THR A 34 -6.44 -20.79 1.66
CA THR A 34 -5.63 -20.46 0.47
C THR A 34 -5.99 -19.09 -0.10
N LYS A 35 -7.28 -18.74 -0.14
CA LYS A 35 -7.74 -17.40 -0.54
C LYS A 35 -7.28 -16.35 0.47
N GLN A 36 -7.39 -16.63 1.77
CA GLN A 36 -6.91 -15.73 2.83
C GLN A 36 -5.42 -15.43 2.67
N ASP A 37 -4.59 -16.46 2.56
CA ASP A 37 -3.14 -16.33 2.39
C ASP A 37 -2.79 -15.57 1.11
N SER A 38 -3.47 -15.87 0.01
CA SER A 38 -3.28 -15.18 -1.28
C SER A 38 -3.59 -13.68 -1.17
N VAL A 39 -4.71 -13.32 -0.53
CA VAL A 39 -5.10 -11.92 -0.32
C VAL A 39 -4.11 -11.21 0.60
N ILE A 40 -3.76 -11.82 1.73
CA ILE A 40 -2.80 -11.27 2.70
C ILE A 40 -1.47 -11.00 2.02
N LEU A 41 -0.95 -11.96 1.24
CA LEU A 41 0.30 -11.81 0.50
C LEU A 41 0.24 -10.65 -0.50
N ASN A 42 -0.88 -10.48 -1.20
CA ASN A 42 -1.03 -9.38 -2.15
C ASN A 42 -1.18 -8.02 -1.45
N ILE A 43 -1.80 -7.95 -0.27
CA ILE A 43 -1.81 -6.74 0.56
C ILE A 43 -0.38 -6.38 0.98
N GLN A 44 0.40 -7.37 1.45
CA GLN A 44 1.79 -7.16 1.84
C GLN A 44 2.64 -6.64 0.68
N ARG A 45 2.49 -7.24 -0.51
CA ARG A 45 3.20 -6.81 -1.74
C ARG A 45 2.81 -5.40 -2.18
N ALA A 46 1.52 -5.04 -2.09
CA ALA A 46 1.07 -3.69 -2.40
C ALA A 46 1.65 -2.66 -1.41
N CYS A 47 1.66 -2.97 -0.11
CA CYS A 47 2.32 -2.14 0.90
C CYS A 47 3.81 -1.95 0.60
N GLU A 48 4.53 -3.03 0.30
CA GLU A 48 5.97 -2.97 0.01
C GLU A 48 6.25 -2.09 -1.22
N ALA A 49 5.51 -2.29 -2.31
CA ALA A 49 5.68 -1.50 -3.51
C ALA A 49 5.35 -0.01 -3.29
N ALA A 50 4.39 0.31 -2.42
CA ALA A 50 4.08 1.69 -2.05
C ALA A 50 5.20 2.32 -1.20
N ILE A 51 5.77 1.56 -0.25
CA ILE A 51 6.93 1.98 0.55
C ILE A 51 8.15 2.23 -0.35
N ASP A 52 8.42 1.33 -1.31
CA ASP A 52 9.50 1.48 -2.28
C ASP A 52 9.38 2.77 -3.09
N ILE A 53 8.16 3.08 -3.56
CA ILE A 53 7.88 4.35 -4.25
C ILE A 53 8.17 5.54 -3.32
N ALA A 54 7.69 5.49 -2.08
CA ALA A 54 7.89 6.58 -1.13
C ALA A 54 9.38 6.80 -0.84
N ASN A 55 10.14 5.74 -0.57
CA ASN A 55 11.57 5.81 -0.31
C ASN A 55 12.36 6.28 -1.53
N TYR A 56 11.97 5.84 -2.73
CA TYR A 56 12.57 6.32 -3.97
C TYR A 56 12.39 7.84 -4.10
N LEU A 57 11.16 8.34 -3.91
CA LEU A 57 10.86 9.78 -3.98
C LEU A 57 11.61 10.59 -2.93
N ILE A 58 11.63 10.11 -1.68
CA ILE A 58 12.38 10.73 -0.59
C ILE A 58 13.85 10.87 -0.95
N ARG A 59 14.45 9.82 -1.50
CA ARG A 59 15.86 9.82 -1.91
C ARG A 59 16.13 10.83 -3.03
N ILE A 60 15.35 10.81 -4.11
CA ILE A 60 15.61 11.68 -5.28
C ILE A 60 15.32 13.15 -4.96
N LYS A 61 14.40 13.44 -4.04
CA LYS A 61 14.06 14.81 -3.61
C LYS A 61 14.79 15.25 -2.33
N GLN A 62 15.60 14.38 -1.73
CA GLN A 62 16.38 14.65 -0.52
C GLN A 62 15.50 15.13 0.65
N LEU A 63 14.35 14.48 0.86
CA LEU A 63 13.34 14.91 1.85
C LEU A 63 13.68 14.55 3.30
N GLY A 64 14.83 13.91 3.53
CA GLY A 64 15.25 13.39 4.84
C GLY A 64 15.44 11.88 4.84
N ILE A 65 15.59 11.31 6.04
CA ILE A 65 15.84 9.87 6.25
C ILE A 65 14.70 9.28 7.08
N PRO A 66 13.81 8.46 6.50
CA PRO A 66 12.74 7.80 7.26
C PRO A 66 13.34 6.79 8.23
N GLN A 67 12.87 6.76 9.48
CA GLN A 67 13.29 5.77 10.50
C GLN A 67 12.40 4.52 10.49
N SER A 68 11.23 4.62 9.83
CA SER A 68 10.30 3.52 9.65
C SER A 68 9.58 3.62 8.30
N SER A 69 8.95 2.53 7.86
CA SER A 69 8.10 2.55 6.66
C SER A 69 6.90 3.51 6.80
N ARG A 70 6.43 3.80 8.02
CA ARG A 70 5.37 4.79 8.24
C ARG A 70 5.89 6.20 8.02
N ASP A 71 7.10 6.47 8.47
CA ASP A 71 7.76 7.77 8.32
C ASP A 71 7.95 8.12 6.85
N SER A 72 8.13 7.12 5.97
CA SER A 72 8.20 7.35 4.53
C SER A 72 6.94 8.07 4.02
N PHE A 73 5.75 7.63 4.42
CA PHE A 73 4.51 8.30 4.05
C PHE A 73 4.33 9.65 4.75
N ALA A 74 4.77 9.77 6.00
CA ALA A 74 4.72 11.03 6.74
C ALA A 74 5.59 12.11 6.07
N LEU A 75 6.79 11.76 5.61
CA LEU A 75 7.69 12.65 4.88
C LEU A 75 7.11 13.11 3.54
N LEU A 76 6.45 12.21 2.80
CA LEU A 76 5.75 12.62 1.57
C LEU A 76 4.64 13.63 1.84
N ALA A 77 3.85 13.42 2.90
CA ALA A 77 2.77 14.34 3.27
C ALA A 77 3.29 15.70 3.76
N ALA A 78 4.34 15.70 4.59
CA ALA A 78 4.98 16.92 5.06
C ALA A 78 5.50 17.80 3.90
N ASN A 79 5.87 17.17 2.79
CA ASN A 79 6.32 17.83 1.56
C ASN A 79 5.20 17.98 0.51
N GLN A 80 3.94 17.79 0.89
CA GLN A 80 2.74 17.97 0.04
C GLN A 80 2.74 17.11 -1.25
N ILE A 81 3.51 16.03 -1.27
CA ILE A 81 3.54 15.06 -2.38
C ILE A 81 2.28 14.20 -2.36
N ILE A 82 1.82 13.89 -1.14
CA ILE A 82 0.53 13.24 -0.90
C ILE A 82 -0.27 14.00 0.15
N THR A 83 -1.58 13.76 0.21
CA THR A 83 -2.44 14.33 1.26
C THR A 83 -2.17 13.67 2.62
N ILE A 84 -2.39 14.42 3.70
CA ILE A 84 -2.21 13.93 5.08
C ILE A 84 -3.12 12.73 5.34
N ASP A 85 -4.41 12.82 4.98
CA ASP A 85 -5.37 11.71 5.15
C ASP A 85 -4.93 10.42 4.45
N LEU A 86 -4.35 10.55 3.25
CA LEU A 86 -3.86 9.40 2.50
C LEU A 86 -2.61 8.80 3.16
N SER A 87 -1.71 9.65 3.65
CA SER A 87 -0.56 9.20 4.43
C SER A 87 -0.99 8.40 5.67
N ASP A 88 -1.93 8.92 6.45
CA ASP A 88 -2.42 8.25 7.66
C ASP A 88 -3.04 6.89 7.35
N ASN A 89 -3.80 6.79 6.25
CA ASN A 89 -4.37 5.52 5.80
C ASN A 89 -3.28 4.51 5.39
N LEU A 90 -2.28 4.94 4.62
CA LEU A 90 -1.17 4.07 4.22
C LEU A 90 -0.33 3.62 5.42
N GLN A 91 -0.10 4.48 6.41
CA GLN A 91 0.58 4.12 7.65
C GLN A 91 -0.18 3.06 8.47
N LYS A 92 -1.52 3.11 8.48
CA LYS A 92 -2.37 2.06 9.07
C LYS A 92 -2.25 0.74 8.30
N MET A 93 -2.18 0.80 6.97
CA MET A 93 -1.96 -0.38 6.11
C MET A 93 -0.60 -1.06 6.36
N VAL A 94 0.45 -0.30 6.64
CA VAL A 94 1.73 -0.85 7.11
C VAL A 94 1.57 -1.56 8.46
N GLY A 95 0.75 -1.01 9.36
CA GLY A 95 0.41 -1.69 10.62
C GLY A 95 -0.24 -3.05 10.40
N LEU A 96 -1.22 -3.13 9.51
CA LEU A 96 -1.88 -4.39 9.13
C LEU A 96 -0.87 -5.39 8.56
N ARG A 97 -0.02 -4.97 7.61
CA ARG A 97 1.05 -5.80 7.04
C ARG A 97 1.90 -6.42 8.14
N ASN A 98 2.32 -5.63 9.14
CA ASN A 98 3.19 -6.12 10.20
C ASN A 98 2.49 -7.15 11.10
N ILE A 99 1.20 -6.96 11.41
CA ILE A 99 0.40 -7.93 12.16
C ILE A 99 0.28 -9.25 11.39
N ALA A 100 -0.01 -9.17 10.09
CA ALA A 100 -0.18 -10.34 9.23
C ALA A 100 1.13 -11.12 8.99
N VAL A 101 2.29 -10.46 8.99
CA VAL A 101 3.61 -11.12 8.82
C VAL A 101 4.13 -11.72 10.11
N HIS A 102 4.04 -10.99 11.22
CA HIS A 102 4.81 -11.34 12.41
C HIS A 102 4.09 -12.30 13.37
N GLY A 103 2.81 -12.62 13.14
CA GLY A 103 2.10 -13.71 13.83
C GLY A 103 1.93 -13.55 15.35
N TYR A 104 2.38 -12.44 15.95
CA TYR A 104 2.31 -12.19 17.39
C TYR A 104 0.87 -12.00 17.90
N GLN A 105 -0.08 -11.77 17.01
CA GLN A 105 -1.51 -11.68 17.31
C GLN A 105 -2.27 -12.47 16.24
N ALA A 106 -3.30 -13.22 16.64
CA ALA A 106 -4.19 -13.87 15.68
C ALA A 106 -4.74 -12.81 14.72
N LEU A 107 -4.52 -13.01 13.42
CA LEU A 107 -4.96 -12.07 12.40
C LEU A 107 -6.49 -11.98 12.44
N ASN A 108 -7.00 -10.79 12.75
CA ASN A 108 -8.43 -10.55 12.73
C ASN A 108 -8.90 -10.42 11.27
N LEU A 109 -9.57 -11.47 10.77
CA LEU A 109 -10.11 -11.51 9.41
C LEU A 109 -11.13 -10.38 9.15
N ASP A 110 -11.83 -9.89 10.18
CA ASP A 110 -12.77 -8.77 10.02
C ASP A 110 -12.04 -7.49 9.59
N ILE A 111 -10.82 -7.28 10.09
CA ILE A 111 -9.97 -6.15 9.67
C ILE A 111 -9.53 -6.33 8.21
N VAL A 112 -9.14 -7.55 7.83
CA VAL A 112 -8.74 -7.86 6.46
C VAL A 112 -9.91 -7.62 5.49
N ILE A 113 -11.10 -8.12 5.81
CA ILE A 113 -12.32 -7.91 5.04
C ILE A 113 -12.65 -6.41 4.94
N HIS A 114 -12.60 -5.69 6.06
CA HIS A 114 -12.84 -4.24 6.06
C HIS A 114 -11.88 -3.50 5.12
N VAL A 115 -10.61 -3.88 5.11
CA VAL A 115 -9.57 -3.30 4.24
C VAL A 115 -9.83 -3.59 2.78
N ILE A 116 -10.18 -4.83 2.43
CA ILE A 116 -10.54 -5.22 1.06
C ILE A 116 -11.72 -4.37 0.57
N SER A 117 -12.74 -4.20 1.40
CA SER A 117 -13.97 -3.50 1.02
C SER A 117 -13.84 -1.97 1.00
N HIS A 118 -12.95 -1.37 1.80
CA HIS A 118 -12.97 0.10 2.02
C HIS A 118 -11.64 0.81 1.80
N ARG A 119 -10.50 0.11 1.74
CA ARG A 119 -9.16 0.73 1.80
C ARG A 119 -8.26 0.41 0.62
N LEU A 120 -8.62 -0.53 -0.26
CA LEU A 120 -7.82 -0.82 -1.45
C LEU A 120 -7.68 0.39 -2.39
N SER A 121 -8.68 1.28 -2.42
CA SER A 121 -8.63 2.53 -3.20
C SER A 121 -7.55 3.50 -2.72
N ASP A 122 -7.07 3.40 -1.48
CA ASP A 122 -5.99 4.26 -0.98
C ASP A 122 -4.70 4.05 -1.79
N PHE A 123 -4.41 2.81 -2.21
CA PHE A 123 -3.29 2.53 -3.11
C PHE A 123 -3.47 3.14 -4.50
N GLU A 124 -4.70 3.16 -5.03
CA GLU A 124 -5.00 3.77 -6.33
C GLU A 124 -4.87 5.30 -6.25
N HIS A 125 -5.35 5.90 -5.16
CA HIS A 125 -5.15 7.32 -4.87
C HIS A 125 -3.67 7.68 -4.73
N PHE A 126 -2.89 6.82 -4.08
CA PHE A 126 -1.45 6.99 -3.95
C PHE A 126 -0.77 7.03 -5.33
N ILE A 127 -0.99 6.01 -6.17
CA ILE A 127 -0.42 5.98 -7.53
C ILE A 127 -0.79 7.25 -8.31
N LYS A 128 -2.05 7.69 -8.21
CA LYS A 128 -2.54 8.88 -8.91
C LYS A 128 -1.85 10.17 -8.44
N GLN A 129 -1.65 10.33 -7.13
CA GLN A 129 -0.95 11.49 -6.58
C GLN A 129 0.54 11.47 -6.97
N ILE A 130 1.19 10.29 -6.95
CA ILE A 130 2.60 10.15 -7.38
C ILE A 130 2.77 10.44 -8.87
N ALA A 131 1.87 9.96 -9.73
CA ALA A 131 1.91 10.24 -11.16
C ALA A 131 1.79 11.74 -11.44
N ARG A 132 0.80 12.41 -10.84
CA ARG A 132 0.61 13.86 -10.94
C ARG A 132 1.83 14.65 -10.46
N TYR A 133 2.40 14.23 -9.34
CA TYR A 133 3.61 14.86 -8.81
C TYR A 133 4.79 14.70 -9.77
N SER A 134 4.99 13.50 -10.30
CA SER A 134 6.09 13.20 -11.23
C SER A 134 5.98 14.02 -12.52
N ASP A 135 4.77 14.13 -13.08
CA ASP A 135 4.51 14.95 -14.28
C ASP A 135 4.79 16.44 -14.02
N SER A 136 4.37 16.97 -12.86
CA SER A 136 4.64 18.36 -12.48
C SER A 136 6.13 18.69 -12.29
N GLN A 137 6.93 17.67 -11.96
CA GLN A 137 8.34 17.80 -11.63
C GLN A 137 9.28 17.35 -12.76
N HIS A 138 8.74 16.99 -13.94
CA HIS A 138 9.47 16.44 -15.08
C HIS A 138 10.33 15.21 -14.71
N LEU A 139 9.81 14.37 -13.81
CA LEU A 139 10.35 13.07 -13.41
C LEU A 139 9.66 11.94 -14.15
#